data_AF-A0A6A6GPF3-F1
#
_entry.id   AF-A0A6A6GPF3-F1
#
_cell.length_a   1.000
_cell.length_b   1.000
_cell.length_c   1.000
_cell.angle_alpha   90.00
_cell.angle_beta   90.00
_cell.angle_gamma   90.00
#
_symmetry.space_group_name_H-M   'P 1'
#
loop_
_entity.id
_entity.type
_entity.pdbx_description
1 polymer ?
#
loop_
_entity_poly.entity_id
_entity_poly.type
_entity_poly.pdbx_seq_one_letter_code
_entity_poly.pdbx_strand_id
1 'polypeptide(L)'
;MLLSTLRHVVAVLALLPQAWAQMPIESYQRWLMIIKPNVSAGGKWVGHLSQTEIDAATKAFLTTWPETISNLTSSRLHLETHVLVSPCPLTTVSSSFPGMISPDHLPTDVAAHVSPALWDGVAIYAAFTEHAMWGTSSAADVGWFSVSHSANLSAGSYAMAAWTHESMHTMAWYFGEGRLGKVAPLCSSSRKGEDGTHCGEEIGYKADEGGLWDWMAYHRDYLTGAVRGQKGRTGLGRQAWRLGTRREAYLKLRPGSLMPKGLRRREEGRQEEVGWVPTPWGGEAVVGVVED
;
A
#
# COMPACT_ATOMS: atom_id res chain seq x y z
N MET A 1 -14.07 52.98 -52.80
CA MET A 1 -12.98 52.00 -52.67
C MET A 1 -12.16 52.37 -51.44
N LEU A 2 -12.42 51.70 -50.31
CA LEU A 2 -11.68 51.88 -49.05
C LEU A 2 -11.18 50.50 -48.63
N LEU A 3 -9.87 50.44 -48.38
CA LEU A 3 -9.05 49.24 -48.29
C LEU A 3 -9.39 48.38 -47.05
N SER A 4 -9.60 47.08 -47.30
CA SER A 4 -9.56 46.01 -46.31
C SER A 4 -8.11 45.68 -45.97
N THR A 5 -7.77 45.61 -44.68
CA THR A 5 -6.72 44.68 -44.22
C THR A 5 -7.04 44.23 -42.79
N LEU A 6 -7.64 43.04 -42.69
CA LEU A 6 -7.72 42.24 -41.47
C LEU A 6 -6.30 41.94 -40.96
N ARG A 7 -5.92 42.50 -39.82
CA ARG A 7 -4.77 42.01 -39.06
C ARG A 7 -5.22 40.76 -38.28
N HIS A 8 -4.64 39.63 -38.67
CA HIS A 8 -4.79 38.35 -37.99
C HIS A 8 -4.19 38.46 -36.59
N VAL A 9 -5.04 38.36 -35.57
CA VAL A 9 -4.60 38.07 -34.19
C VAL A 9 -4.27 36.58 -34.16
N VAL A 10 -3.01 36.24 -34.36
CA VAL A 10 -2.50 34.91 -34.03
C VAL A 10 -2.41 34.85 -32.51
N ALA A 11 -3.44 34.28 -31.89
CA ALA A 11 -3.37 33.86 -30.49
C ALA A 11 -2.36 32.71 -30.41
N VAL A 12 -1.12 33.02 -30.00
CA VAL A 12 -0.19 32.02 -29.54
C VAL A 12 -0.75 31.48 -28.22
N LEU A 13 -1.51 30.39 -28.30
CA LEU A 13 -1.77 29.51 -27.17
C LEU A 13 -0.42 28.99 -26.69
N ALA A 14 0.17 29.69 -25.72
CA ALA A 14 1.27 29.16 -24.93
C ALA A 14 0.79 27.85 -24.31
N LEU A 15 1.28 26.73 -24.87
CA LEU A 15 1.35 25.45 -24.18
C LEU A 15 2.25 25.65 -22.97
N LEU A 16 1.66 26.09 -21.86
CA LEU A 16 2.30 25.97 -20.56
C LEU A 16 2.46 24.46 -20.32
N PRO A 17 3.68 23.94 -20.12
CA PRO A 17 3.81 22.61 -19.55
C PRO A 17 3.08 22.67 -18.21
N GLN A 18 2.01 21.90 -18.08
CA GLN A 18 1.47 21.59 -16.77
C GLN A 18 2.58 20.85 -16.04
N ALA A 19 3.41 21.57 -15.31
CA ALA A 19 4.17 20.99 -14.23
C ALA A 19 3.11 20.53 -13.25
N TRP A 20 2.75 19.24 -13.31
CA TRP A 20 2.02 18.60 -12.24
C TRP A 20 2.92 18.75 -11.03
N ALA A 21 2.63 19.74 -10.19
CA ALA A 21 3.34 19.91 -8.93
C ALA A 21 3.12 18.62 -8.17
N GLN A 22 4.15 17.76 -8.13
CA GLN A 22 4.08 16.52 -7.40
C GLN A 22 3.83 16.91 -5.94
N MET A 23 2.71 16.43 -5.39
CA MET A 23 2.36 16.69 -3.99
C MET A 23 3.49 16.15 -3.10
N PRO A 24 3.80 16.82 -1.98
CA PRO A 24 4.82 16.33 -1.08
C PRO A 24 4.46 14.92 -0.61
N ILE A 25 5.47 14.09 -0.43
CA ILE A 25 5.30 12.82 0.27
C ILE A 25 4.85 13.17 1.69
N GLU A 26 3.92 12.39 2.24
CA GLU A 26 3.41 12.63 3.59
C GLU A 26 3.68 11.42 4.50
N SER A 27 3.91 10.24 3.92
CA SER A 27 4.23 9.02 4.65
C SER A 27 5.17 8.14 3.85
N TYR A 28 6.15 7.56 4.54
CA TYR A 28 7.09 6.56 4.03
C TYR A 28 6.94 5.27 4.84
N GLN A 29 6.45 4.19 4.23
CA GLN A 29 6.22 2.92 4.93
C GLN A 29 7.05 1.80 4.37
N ARG A 30 7.56 0.92 5.25
CA ARG A 30 8.32 -0.27 4.87
C ARG A 30 7.48 -1.52 5.02
N TRP A 31 7.43 -2.32 3.97
CA TRP A 31 6.58 -3.50 3.90
C TRP A 31 7.38 -4.74 3.49
N LEU A 32 7.19 -5.83 4.21
CA LEU A 32 7.77 -7.13 3.88
C LEU A 32 6.66 -8.04 3.36
N MET A 33 6.87 -8.70 2.21
CA MET A 33 6.08 -9.85 1.82
C MET A 33 6.85 -11.14 2.13
N ILE A 34 6.20 -12.08 2.80
CA ILE A 34 6.69 -13.44 2.97
C ILE A 34 5.87 -14.34 2.05
N ILE A 35 6.51 -14.86 1.02
CA ILE A 35 5.92 -15.84 0.11
C ILE A 35 6.08 -17.22 0.75
N LYS A 36 4.96 -17.95 0.86
CA LYS A 36 4.89 -19.34 1.29
C LYS A 36 4.63 -20.22 0.06
N PRO A 37 5.70 -20.64 -0.66
CA PRO A 37 5.55 -21.35 -1.93
C PRO A 37 5.06 -22.79 -1.76
N ASN A 38 5.26 -23.38 -0.58
CA ASN A 38 4.79 -24.72 -0.24
C ASN A 38 3.77 -24.61 0.89
N VAL A 39 2.53 -25.03 0.63
CA VAL A 39 1.47 -25.05 1.63
C VAL A 39 0.91 -26.46 1.76
N SER A 40 0.85 -26.95 2.99
CA SER A 40 0.34 -28.26 3.37
C SER A 40 -0.51 -28.18 4.65
N ALA A 41 -1.35 -27.14 4.76
CA ALA A 41 -2.19 -26.90 5.92
C ALA A 41 -3.47 -27.76 5.99
N GLY A 42 -3.66 -28.64 5.01
CA GLY A 42 -4.71 -29.66 4.97
C GLY A 42 -6.02 -29.20 4.32
N GLY A 43 -6.83 -30.19 3.91
CA GLY A 43 -8.07 -29.95 3.19
C GLY A 43 -7.83 -29.20 1.88
N LYS A 44 -8.53 -28.09 1.70
CA LYS A 44 -8.38 -27.20 0.54
C LYS A 44 -7.21 -26.21 0.65
N TRP A 45 -6.57 -26.10 1.81
CA TRP A 45 -5.44 -25.20 2.05
C TRP A 45 -4.11 -25.89 1.73
N VAL A 46 -3.97 -26.31 0.48
CA VAL A 46 -2.80 -27.02 -0.04
C VAL A 46 -2.42 -26.41 -1.39
N GLY A 47 -1.13 -26.28 -1.66
CA GLY A 47 -0.68 -25.65 -2.89
C GLY A 47 0.82 -25.60 -3.02
N HIS A 48 1.27 -25.42 -4.26
CA HIS A 48 2.66 -25.24 -4.62
C HIS A 48 2.78 -24.14 -5.68
N LEU A 49 3.66 -23.17 -5.45
CA LEU A 49 4.02 -22.17 -6.44
C LEU A 49 5.24 -22.62 -7.24
N SER A 50 5.13 -22.57 -8.56
CA SER A 50 6.29 -22.63 -9.45
C SER A 50 7.16 -21.39 -9.32
N GLN A 51 8.41 -21.46 -9.79
CA GLN A 51 9.32 -20.33 -9.78
C GLN A 51 8.75 -19.12 -10.53
N THR A 52 8.09 -19.34 -11.68
CA THR A 52 7.45 -18.27 -12.46
C THR A 52 6.38 -17.53 -11.66
N GLU A 53 5.60 -18.24 -10.84
CA GLU A 53 4.57 -17.64 -9.99
C GLU A 53 5.17 -16.88 -8.80
N ILE A 54 6.27 -17.40 -8.24
CA ILE A 54 7.04 -16.70 -7.20
C ILE A 54 7.62 -15.40 -7.76
N ASP A 55 8.21 -15.45 -8.96
CA ASP A 55 8.80 -14.28 -9.63
C ASP A 55 7.71 -13.24 -9.97
N ALA A 56 6.53 -13.70 -10.42
CA ALA A 56 5.39 -12.82 -10.68
C ALA A 56 4.88 -12.12 -9.42
N ALA A 57 4.71 -12.86 -8.31
CA ALA A 57 4.33 -12.31 -7.02
C ALA A 57 5.37 -11.32 -6.49
N THR A 58 6.65 -11.69 -6.60
CA THR A 58 7.79 -10.87 -6.21
C THR A 58 7.79 -9.55 -6.97
N LYS A 59 7.70 -9.60 -8.31
CA LYS A 59 7.63 -8.41 -9.16
C LYS A 59 6.43 -7.54 -8.81
N ALA A 60 5.25 -8.13 -8.67
CA ALA A 60 4.04 -7.39 -8.36
C ALA A 60 4.15 -6.64 -7.03
N PHE A 61 4.74 -7.25 -6.00
CA PHE A 61 4.92 -6.60 -4.70
C PHE A 61 6.03 -5.54 -4.69
N LEU A 62 7.11 -5.76 -5.44
CA LEU A 62 8.22 -4.82 -5.52
C LEU A 62 7.94 -3.61 -6.42
N THR A 63 7.09 -3.75 -7.44
CA THR A 63 6.86 -2.68 -8.42
C THR A 63 5.37 -2.31 -8.55
N THR A 64 4.54 -3.25 -8.99
CA THR A 64 3.15 -2.97 -9.39
C THR A 64 2.29 -2.44 -8.24
N TRP A 65 2.42 -3.00 -7.04
CA TRP A 65 1.67 -2.58 -5.88
C TRP A 65 2.11 -1.20 -5.36
N PRO A 66 3.41 -0.92 -5.14
CA PRO A 66 3.89 0.44 -4.86
C PRO A 66 3.46 1.48 -5.90
N GLU A 67 3.52 1.17 -7.21
CA GLU A 67 3.04 2.04 -8.27
C GLU A 67 1.53 2.30 -8.17
N THR A 68 0.75 1.25 -7.91
CA THR A 68 -0.70 1.35 -7.71
C THR A 68 -1.01 2.28 -6.54
N ILE A 69 -0.35 2.10 -5.39
CA ILE A 69 -0.53 2.95 -4.20
C ILE A 69 -0.08 4.39 -4.46
N SER A 70 1.04 4.58 -5.16
CA SER A 70 1.51 5.91 -5.58
C SER A 70 0.46 6.59 -6.46
N ASN A 71 -0.11 5.90 -7.45
CA ASN A 71 -1.13 6.45 -8.33
C ASN A 71 -2.41 6.84 -7.57
N LEU A 72 -2.89 5.97 -6.68
CA LEU A 72 -4.07 6.26 -5.86
C LEU A 72 -3.85 7.46 -4.94
N THR A 73 -2.65 7.62 -4.40
CA THR A 73 -2.36 8.65 -3.41
C THR A 73 -1.73 9.90 -4.01
N SER A 74 -1.56 9.96 -5.34
CA SER A 74 -0.79 11.00 -6.02
C SER A 74 0.60 11.16 -5.40
N SER A 75 1.26 10.03 -5.12
CA SER A 75 2.56 9.88 -4.47
C SER A 75 2.66 10.38 -3.02
N ARG A 76 1.56 10.69 -2.35
CA ARG A 76 1.58 11.12 -0.93
C ARG A 76 1.97 9.99 0.01
N LEU A 77 1.74 8.73 -0.36
CA LEU A 77 2.22 7.55 0.35
C LEU A 77 3.27 6.84 -0.50
N HIS A 78 4.47 6.71 0.06
CA HIS A 78 5.54 5.94 -0.54
C HIS A 78 5.73 4.61 0.20
N LEU A 79 5.82 3.51 -0.56
CA LEU A 79 6.08 2.17 -0.03
C LEU A 79 7.48 1.72 -0.42
N GLU A 80 8.30 1.37 0.56
CA GLU A 80 9.50 0.57 0.36
C GLU A 80 9.14 -0.89 0.62
N THR A 81 9.08 -1.71 -0.45
CA THR A 81 8.69 -3.11 -0.35
C THR A 81 9.89 -4.04 -0.44
N HIS A 82 9.80 -5.15 0.29
CA HIS A 82 10.79 -6.22 0.33
C HIS A 82 10.08 -7.56 0.21
N VAL A 83 10.75 -8.55 -0.37
CA VAL A 83 10.19 -9.90 -0.54
C VAL A 83 11.15 -10.92 0.05
N LEU A 84 10.58 -11.87 0.79
CA LEU A 84 11.22 -13.06 1.28
C LEU A 84 10.47 -14.28 0.75
N VAL A 85 11.17 -15.18 0.06
CA VAL A 85 10.63 -16.50 -0.29
C VAL A 85 11.02 -17.47 0.83
N SER A 86 10.04 -17.86 1.64
CA SER A 86 10.31 -18.74 2.79
C SER A 86 10.54 -20.18 2.34
N PRO A 87 11.64 -20.83 2.75
CA PRO A 87 11.84 -22.26 2.51
C PRO A 87 10.98 -23.12 3.44
N CYS A 88 10.45 -22.55 4.53
CA CYS A 88 9.62 -23.26 5.48
C CYS A 88 8.21 -23.45 4.88
N PRO A 89 7.65 -24.67 4.81
CA PRO A 89 6.28 -24.84 4.36
C PRO A 89 5.28 -24.22 5.36
N LEU A 90 4.15 -23.73 4.86
CA LEU A 90 3.01 -23.36 5.70
C LEU A 90 2.19 -24.62 5.99
N THR A 91 2.20 -25.07 7.24
CA THR A 91 1.56 -26.33 7.66
C THR A 91 0.30 -26.14 8.49
N THR A 92 -0.03 -24.89 8.85
CA THR A 92 -1.22 -24.56 9.64
C THR A 92 -1.80 -23.25 9.15
N VAL A 93 -3.12 -23.10 9.30
CA VAL A 93 -3.87 -21.86 9.11
C VAL A 93 -4.90 -21.77 10.23
N SER A 94 -5.53 -20.61 10.38
CA SER A 94 -6.51 -20.39 11.44
C SER A 94 -7.69 -21.35 11.33
N SER A 95 -8.05 -21.98 12.44
CA SER A 95 -9.27 -22.79 12.56
C SER A 95 -10.53 -21.94 12.76
N SER A 96 -10.39 -20.77 13.38
CA SER A 96 -11.52 -19.86 13.67
C SER A 96 -11.89 -19.00 12.45
N PHE A 97 -10.91 -18.74 11.58
CA PHE A 97 -11.06 -17.99 10.34
C PHE A 97 -10.37 -18.77 9.21
N PRO A 98 -11.04 -19.77 8.61
CA PRO A 98 -10.42 -20.69 7.67
C PRO A 98 -9.65 -19.97 6.55
N GLY A 99 -8.38 -20.37 6.36
CA GLY A 99 -7.48 -19.81 5.34
C GLY A 99 -6.68 -18.58 5.79
N MET A 100 -7.04 -17.96 6.92
CA MET A 100 -6.31 -16.83 7.48
C MET A 100 -4.94 -17.27 8.02
N ILE A 101 -3.91 -16.50 7.71
CA ILE A 101 -2.54 -16.75 8.17
C ILE A 101 -2.13 -15.63 9.11
N SER A 102 -2.15 -15.88 10.41
CA SER A 102 -1.54 -15.04 11.45
C SER A 102 -0.06 -15.42 11.71
N PRO A 103 0.70 -14.57 12.43
CA PRO A 103 2.08 -14.83 12.83
C PRO A 103 2.30 -16.16 13.56
N ASP A 104 1.31 -16.61 14.34
CA ASP A 104 1.39 -17.86 15.10
C ASP A 104 1.52 -19.10 14.20
N HIS A 105 1.12 -19.01 12.93
CA HIS A 105 1.28 -20.09 11.96
C HIS A 105 2.66 -20.09 11.26
N LEU A 106 3.46 -19.04 11.45
CA LEU A 106 4.75 -18.82 10.81
C LEU A 106 5.87 -18.47 11.82
N PRO A 107 5.97 -19.17 12.97
CA PRO A 107 6.82 -18.72 14.08
C PRO A 107 8.29 -18.58 13.69
N THR A 108 8.80 -19.46 12.82
CA THR A 108 10.18 -19.41 12.34
C THR A 108 10.46 -18.17 11.48
N ASP A 109 9.60 -17.87 10.51
CA ASP A 109 9.79 -16.70 9.65
C ASP A 109 9.63 -15.40 10.43
N VAL A 110 8.64 -15.37 11.34
CA VAL A 110 8.37 -14.22 12.21
C VAL A 110 9.58 -13.94 13.09
N ALA A 111 10.10 -14.95 13.79
CA ALA A 111 11.25 -14.78 14.68
C ALA A 111 12.51 -14.33 13.95
N ALA A 112 12.71 -14.76 12.70
CA ALA A 112 13.90 -14.46 11.92
C ALA A 112 13.84 -13.10 11.21
N HIS A 113 12.67 -12.66 10.76
CA HIS A 113 12.55 -11.57 9.79
C HIS A 113 11.63 -10.43 10.20
N VAL A 114 10.76 -10.63 11.20
CA VAL A 114 9.73 -9.65 11.55
C VAL A 114 10.08 -8.94 12.85
N SER A 115 10.23 -7.62 12.76
CA SER A 115 10.43 -6.75 13.91
C SER A 115 9.78 -5.37 13.67
N PRO A 116 9.13 -4.78 14.67
CA PRO A 116 8.57 -3.42 14.58
C PRO A 116 9.61 -2.33 14.40
N ALA A 117 10.90 -2.61 14.62
CA ALA A 117 11.97 -1.68 14.27
C ALA A 117 12.25 -1.65 12.75
N LEU A 118 11.83 -2.67 12.00
CA LEU A 118 12.17 -2.86 10.59
C LEU A 118 11.00 -2.56 9.65
N TRP A 119 9.78 -2.95 10.03
CA TRP A 119 8.61 -2.97 9.14
C TRP A 119 7.41 -2.21 9.74
N ASP A 120 6.67 -1.54 8.87
CA ASP A 120 5.37 -0.96 9.18
C ASP A 120 4.24 -1.97 8.95
N GLY A 121 4.43 -2.89 8.00
CA GLY A 121 3.52 -4.00 7.76
C GLY A 121 4.17 -5.22 7.12
N VAL A 122 3.53 -6.37 7.27
CA VAL A 122 3.91 -7.65 6.67
C VAL A 122 2.72 -8.23 5.89
N ALA A 123 2.98 -8.65 4.65
CA ALA A 123 2.06 -9.34 3.78
C ALA A 123 2.45 -10.82 3.69
N ILE A 124 1.50 -11.73 3.78
CA ILE A 124 1.72 -13.16 3.54
C ILE A 124 1.05 -13.55 2.23
N TYR A 125 1.84 -14.08 1.29
CA TYR A 125 1.35 -14.61 0.02
C TYR A 125 1.47 -16.13 0.02
N ALA A 126 0.35 -16.84 -0.01
CA ALA A 126 0.32 -18.29 0.13
C ALA A 126 -0.14 -19.00 -1.16
N ALA A 127 0.38 -20.22 -1.37
CA ALA A 127 0.21 -20.97 -2.62
C ALA A 127 -1.21 -21.49 -2.93
N PHE A 128 -2.15 -21.44 -1.99
CA PHE A 128 -3.52 -21.90 -2.23
C PHE A 128 -4.35 -20.81 -2.92
N THR A 129 -5.38 -21.20 -3.67
CA THR A 129 -6.20 -20.28 -4.49
C THR A 129 -7.51 -19.91 -3.83
N GLU A 130 -7.93 -20.66 -2.82
CA GLU A 130 -9.09 -20.35 -2.01
C GLU A 130 -8.97 -18.96 -1.40
N HIS A 131 -9.98 -18.13 -1.64
CA HIS A 131 -10.03 -16.77 -1.16
C HIS A 131 -9.95 -16.74 0.38
N ALA A 132 -8.79 -16.33 0.88
CA ALA A 132 -8.57 -16.01 2.28
C ALA A 132 -7.77 -14.71 2.34
N MET A 133 -8.51 -13.61 2.35
CA MET A 133 -7.96 -12.27 2.47
C MET A 133 -8.32 -11.74 3.84
N TRP A 134 -7.33 -11.23 4.55
CA TRP A 134 -7.51 -10.73 5.89
C TRP A 134 -6.39 -9.79 6.32
N GLY A 135 -6.74 -8.73 7.03
CA GLY A 135 -5.81 -7.78 7.64
C GLY A 135 -6.07 -7.58 9.14
N THR A 136 -5.00 -7.41 9.91
CA THR A 136 -5.03 -7.17 11.35
C THR A 136 -3.78 -6.42 11.84
N SER A 137 -3.74 -6.13 13.13
CA SER A 137 -2.47 -6.04 13.87
C SER A 137 -2.21 -7.36 14.57
N SER A 138 -1.06 -7.98 14.36
CA SER A 138 -0.68 -9.17 15.13
C SER A 138 0.82 -9.24 15.30
N ALA A 139 1.24 -9.84 16.41
CA ALA A 139 2.60 -10.06 16.90
C ALA A 139 3.62 -8.90 16.70
N ALA A 140 4.21 -8.44 17.80
CA ALA A 140 5.26 -7.43 17.81
C ALA A 140 4.86 -6.06 17.23
N ASP A 141 3.58 -5.65 17.35
CA ASP A 141 3.07 -4.32 16.96
C ASP A 141 3.15 -3.94 15.46
N VAL A 142 3.43 -4.90 14.57
CA VAL A 142 3.48 -4.71 13.11
C VAL A 142 2.09 -4.93 12.48
N GLY A 143 1.78 -4.18 11.40
CA GLY A 143 0.59 -4.45 10.59
C GLY A 143 0.69 -5.78 9.86
N TRP A 144 -0.39 -6.54 9.73
CA TRP A 144 -0.35 -7.87 9.12
C TRP A 144 -1.50 -8.08 8.16
N PHE A 145 -1.23 -8.63 6.98
CA PHE A 145 -2.29 -9.18 6.15
C PHE A 145 -1.86 -10.44 5.41
N SER A 146 -2.82 -11.29 5.05
CA SER A 146 -2.61 -12.48 4.23
C SER A 146 -3.49 -12.46 3.00
N VAL A 147 -2.95 -12.92 1.88
CA VAL A 147 -3.60 -13.01 0.57
C VAL A 147 -3.27 -14.35 -0.07
N SER A 148 -4.25 -14.94 -0.73
CA SER A 148 -4.11 -16.19 -1.49
C SER A 148 -3.46 -15.95 -2.86
N HIS A 149 -2.99 -17.02 -3.48
CA HIS A 149 -2.44 -16.97 -4.82
C HIS A 149 -3.46 -16.43 -5.84
N SER A 150 -2.99 -15.61 -6.77
CA SER A 150 -3.76 -15.15 -7.93
C SER A 150 -2.93 -15.24 -9.21
N ALA A 151 -3.56 -15.69 -10.30
CA ALA A 151 -2.94 -15.75 -11.61
C ALA A 151 -2.76 -14.37 -12.27
N ASN A 152 -3.58 -13.38 -11.90
CA ASN A 152 -3.47 -12.01 -12.40
C ASN A 152 -3.03 -11.07 -11.28
N LEU A 153 -1.87 -10.44 -11.45
CA LEU A 153 -1.25 -9.50 -10.52
C LEU A 153 -0.98 -8.13 -11.17
N SER A 154 -1.65 -7.81 -12.29
CA SER A 154 -1.52 -6.51 -12.94
C SER A 154 -2.15 -5.38 -12.12
N ALA A 155 -1.72 -4.14 -12.38
CA ALA A 155 -2.47 -2.97 -11.93
C ALA A 155 -3.93 -3.07 -12.42
N GLY A 156 -4.88 -2.72 -11.56
CA GLY A 156 -6.32 -2.85 -11.85
C GLY A 156 -6.85 -4.29 -11.87
N SER A 157 -6.11 -5.27 -11.36
CA SER A 157 -6.65 -6.61 -11.11
C SER A 157 -7.36 -6.67 -9.75
N TYR A 158 -8.24 -7.66 -9.60
CA TYR A 158 -8.83 -8.02 -8.31
C TYR A 158 -7.77 -8.27 -7.23
N ALA A 159 -6.65 -8.93 -7.58
CA ALA A 159 -5.58 -9.20 -6.63
C ALA A 159 -4.92 -7.91 -6.10
N MET A 160 -4.69 -6.92 -6.95
CA MET A 160 -4.14 -5.63 -6.50
C MET A 160 -5.14 -4.84 -5.66
N ALA A 161 -6.43 -4.91 -5.99
CA ALA A 161 -7.49 -4.31 -5.18
C ALA A 161 -7.58 -4.98 -3.79
N ALA A 162 -7.50 -6.30 -3.75
CA ALA A 162 -7.41 -7.09 -2.54
C ALA A 162 -6.20 -6.72 -1.66
N TRP A 163 -4.99 -6.71 -2.21
CA TRP A 163 -3.79 -6.35 -1.44
C TRP A 163 -3.91 -4.95 -0.87
N THR A 164 -4.46 -4.02 -1.64
CA THR A 164 -4.72 -2.65 -1.21
C THR A 164 -5.74 -2.62 -0.08
N HIS A 165 -6.88 -3.29 -0.25
CA HIS A 165 -7.93 -3.41 0.77
C HIS A 165 -7.38 -3.97 2.09
N GLU A 166 -6.66 -5.09 2.02
CA GLU A 166 -6.12 -5.74 3.22
C GLU A 166 -5.03 -4.90 3.91
N SER A 167 -4.21 -4.20 3.13
CA SER A 167 -3.25 -3.25 3.72
C SER A 167 -3.95 -2.10 4.45
N MET A 168 -5.13 -1.67 3.99
CA MET A 168 -5.89 -0.60 4.65
C MET A 168 -6.38 -1.04 6.02
N HIS A 169 -6.77 -2.30 6.24
CA HIS A 169 -7.10 -2.79 7.59
C HIS A 169 -5.96 -2.53 8.58
N THR A 170 -4.72 -2.80 8.16
CA THR A 170 -3.55 -2.59 9.01
C THR A 170 -3.30 -1.11 9.30
N MET A 171 -3.54 -0.25 8.32
CA MET A 171 -3.35 1.20 8.44
C MET A 171 -4.47 1.82 9.28
N ALA A 172 -5.71 1.38 9.09
CA ALA A 172 -6.88 1.84 9.80
C ALA A 172 -6.84 1.42 11.28
N TRP A 173 -6.34 0.23 11.60
CA TRP A 173 -6.10 -0.13 13.00
C TRP A 173 -5.14 0.85 13.69
N TYR A 174 -4.04 1.20 13.01
CA TYR A 174 -3.01 2.04 13.62
C TYR A 174 -3.42 3.50 13.66
N PHE A 175 -3.92 4.00 12.54
CA PHE A 175 -4.23 5.41 12.39
C PHE A 175 -5.67 5.74 12.77
N GLY A 176 -6.63 4.81 12.78
CA GLY A 176 -8.06 5.06 12.96
C GLY A 176 -8.47 5.64 14.32
N GLU A 177 -9.64 5.22 14.84
CA GLU A 177 -10.31 5.93 15.96
C GLU A 177 -9.42 6.18 17.19
N GLY A 178 -8.45 5.29 17.46
CA GLY A 178 -7.50 5.43 18.56
C GLY A 178 -6.46 6.54 18.43
N ARG A 179 -5.98 6.86 17.21
CA ARG A 179 -4.95 7.91 16.99
C ARG A 179 -5.48 9.15 16.28
N LEU A 180 -6.40 8.99 15.33
CA LEU A 180 -6.98 10.10 14.59
C LEU A 180 -8.29 10.63 15.17
N GLY A 181 -8.92 9.90 16.10
CA GLY A 181 -10.26 10.22 16.61
C GLY A 181 -11.36 9.87 15.59
N LYS A 182 -12.49 10.57 15.62
CA LYS A 182 -13.69 10.29 14.79
C LYS A 182 -13.49 10.65 13.31
N VAL A 183 -12.45 10.12 12.67
CA VAL A 183 -12.18 10.31 11.24
C VAL A 183 -12.85 9.22 10.41
N ALA A 184 -12.66 7.94 10.72
CA ALA A 184 -13.02 6.90 9.76
C ALA A 184 -14.55 6.83 9.51
N PRO A 185 -14.98 6.50 8.27
CA PRO A 185 -16.39 6.37 7.91
C PRO A 185 -17.15 5.38 8.79
N LEU A 186 -18.46 5.64 8.95
CA LEU A 186 -19.39 4.74 9.62
C LEU A 186 -20.28 4.03 8.60
N CYS A 187 -20.48 2.73 8.84
CA CYS A 187 -21.35 1.86 8.07
C CYS A 187 -21.80 0.68 8.95
N SER A 188 -22.70 -0.16 8.45
CA SER A 188 -23.25 -1.28 9.20
C SER A 188 -22.18 -2.27 9.69
N SER A 189 -21.10 -2.43 8.92
CA SER A 189 -19.92 -3.25 9.21
C SER A 189 -18.88 -2.56 10.12
N SER A 190 -18.86 -1.23 10.16
CA SER A 190 -17.95 -0.41 10.99
C SER A 190 -18.74 0.60 11.83
N ARG A 191 -19.54 0.09 12.78
CA ARG A 191 -20.47 0.91 13.58
C ARG A 191 -19.79 1.87 14.55
N LYS A 192 -18.56 1.56 14.96
CA LYS A 192 -17.76 2.42 15.84
C LYS A 192 -16.92 3.42 15.05
N GLY A 193 -16.58 3.10 13.80
CA GLY A 193 -15.72 3.92 12.96
C GLY A 193 -14.25 3.74 13.34
N GLU A 194 -13.89 2.53 13.77
CA GLU A 194 -12.51 2.16 14.09
C GLU A 194 -11.70 1.94 12.81
N ASP A 195 -12.33 1.35 11.79
CA ASP A 195 -11.66 0.86 10.58
C ASP A 195 -12.23 1.53 9.32
N GLY A 196 -13.54 1.42 9.11
CA GLY A 196 -14.23 2.09 8.00
C GLY A 196 -13.92 1.54 6.60
N THR A 197 -12.90 0.69 6.43
CA THR A 197 -12.45 0.04 5.18
C THR A 197 -13.51 -0.72 4.38
N HIS A 198 -14.60 -1.15 5.02
CA HIS A 198 -15.71 -1.83 4.37
C HIS A 198 -16.89 -0.89 4.02
N CYS A 199 -16.76 0.42 4.25
CA CYS A 199 -17.91 1.33 4.12
C CYS A 199 -18.20 1.81 2.69
N GLY A 200 -17.37 1.47 1.70
CA GLY A 200 -17.44 2.04 0.35
C GLY A 200 -18.83 1.97 -0.30
N GLU A 201 -19.45 0.79 -0.32
CA GLU A 201 -20.78 0.61 -0.92
C GLU A 201 -21.85 1.43 -0.19
N GLU A 202 -21.93 1.32 1.13
CA GLU A 202 -22.96 1.99 1.95
C GLU A 202 -22.91 3.52 1.85
N ILE A 203 -21.73 4.09 1.59
CA ILE A 203 -21.54 5.53 1.43
C ILE A 203 -21.57 5.97 -0.05
N GLY A 204 -21.97 5.07 -0.95
CA GLY A 204 -22.37 5.38 -2.32
C GLY A 204 -21.27 5.25 -3.38
N TYR A 205 -20.15 4.59 -3.07
CA TYR A 205 -19.22 4.18 -4.12
C TYR A 205 -19.83 3.03 -4.92
N LYS A 206 -19.30 2.81 -6.13
CA LYS A 206 -19.59 1.62 -6.93
C LYS A 206 -18.29 0.93 -7.30
N ALA A 207 -18.37 -0.38 -7.52
CA ALA A 207 -17.29 -1.09 -8.20
C ALA A 207 -17.06 -0.48 -9.59
N ASP A 208 -15.80 -0.46 -10.03
CA ASP A 208 -15.35 0.02 -11.34
C ASP A 208 -15.58 1.53 -11.58
N GLU A 209 -15.82 2.30 -10.52
CA GLU A 209 -16.15 3.71 -10.62
C GLU A 209 -14.95 4.56 -11.08
N GLY A 210 -15.20 5.48 -12.02
CA GLY A 210 -14.18 6.43 -12.46
C GLY A 210 -13.05 5.77 -13.25
N GLY A 211 -13.32 4.59 -13.85
CA GLY A 211 -12.33 3.82 -14.59
C GLY A 211 -11.33 3.07 -13.71
N LEU A 212 -11.54 3.04 -12.39
CA LEU A 212 -10.73 2.28 -11.45
C LEU A 212 -11.43 0.98 -11.11
N TRP A 213 -10.78 -0.15 -11.39
CA TRP A 213 -11.32 -1.49 -11.16
C TRP A 213 -11.74 -1.73 -9.71
N ASP A 214 -12.79 -2.53 -9.51
CA ASP A 214 -13.30 -2.93 -8.19
C ASP A 214 -13.59 -1.70 -7.30
N TRP A 215 -13.38 -1.78 -5.99
CA TRP A 215 -13.57 -0.67 -5.05
C TRP A 215 -12.39 0.32 -4.97
N MET A 216 -11.51 0.35 -5.97
CA MET A 216 -10.28 1.17 -5.92
C MET A 216 -10.55 2.68 -5.86
N ALA A 217 -11.68 3.16 -6.38
CA ALA A 217 -12.11 4.56 -6.20
C ALA A 217 -12.36 4.89 -4.73
N TYR A 218 -12.95 3.95 -3.97
CA TYR A 218 -13.13 4.10 -2.54
C TYR A 218 -11.79 4.01 -1.79
N HIS A 219 -10.92 3.05 -2.13
CA HIS A 219 -9.60 2.93 -1.51
C HIS A 219 -8.75 4.19 -1.73
N ARG A 220 -8.77 4.76 -2.94
CA ARG A 220 -8.15 6.04 -3.26
C ARG A 220 -8.60 7.15 -2.33
N ASP A 221 -9.91 7.36 -2.24
CA ASP A 221 -10.50 8.44 -1.46
C ASP A 221 -10.28 8.23 0.04
N TYR A 222 -10.31 6.98 0.51
CA TYR A 222 -10.00 6.63 1.89
C TYR A 222 -8.53 6.89 2.23
N LEU A 223 -7.57 6.45 1.41
CA LEU A 223 -6.15 6.70 1.64
C LEU A 223 -5.82 8.19 1.57
N THR A 224 -6.48 8.95 0.70
CA THR A 224 -6.23 10.39 0.54
C THR A 224 -6.98 11.27 1.54
N GLY A 225 -7.99 10.72 2.24
CA GLY A 225 -8.79 11.40 3.25
C GLY A 225 -10.06 12.08 2.73
N ALA A 226 -10.44 11.87 1.46
CA ALA A 226 -11.55 12.58 0.80
C ALA A 226 -12.76 11.66 0.54
N VAL A 227 -13.24 10.96 1.57
CA VAL A 227 -14.35 10.01 1.44
C VAL A 227 -15.69 10.75 1.30
N ARG A 228 -16.55 10.28 0.40
CA ARG A 228 -17.87 10.87 0.13
C ARG A 228 -18.88 10.63 1.26
N GLY A 229 -19.88 11.51 1.31
CA GLY A 229 -21.15 11.24 2.02
C GLY A 229 -21.10 11.28 3.55
N GLN A 230 -19.95 11.59 4.16
CA GLN A 230 -19.77 11.50 5.61
C GLN A 230 -19.45 12.88 6.20
N LYS A 231 -20.45 13.51 6.85
CA LYS A 231 -20.31 14.85 7.44
C LYS A 231 -19.27 14.84 8.57
N GLY A 232 -18.08 15.39 8.30
CA GLY A 232 -16.99 15.53 9.27
C GLY A 232 -16.16 14.28 9.52
N ARG A 233 -16.48 13.15 8.87
CA ARG A 233 -15.70 11.92 8.87
C ARG A 233 -14.99 11.78 7.52
N THR A 234 -13.72 11.46 7.56
CA THR A 234 -12.81 11.39 6.42
C THR A 234 -12.09 10.04 6.38
N GLY A 235 -11.40 9.75 5.28
CA GLY A 235 -10.41 8.67 5.29
C GLY A 235 -9.18 9.03 6.15
N LEU A 236 -8.10 8.28 5.94
CA LEU A 236 -6.80 8.48 6.62
C LEU A 236 -6.19 9.84 6.25
N GLY A 237 -5.84 10.01 4.97
CA GLY A 237 -5.33 11.25 4.40
C GLY A 237 -4.21 11.93 5.17
N ARG A 238 -4.10 13.26 5.00
CA ARG A 238 -3.01 14.06 5.56
C ARG A 238 -2.91 13.96 7.07
N GLN A 239 -4.06 13.80 7.73
CA GLN A 239 -4.10 13.71 9.17
C GLN A 239 -3.41 12.42 9.64
N ALA A 240 -3.68 11.27 9.02
CA ALA A 240 -3.00 10.01 9.30
C ALA A 240 -1.49 10.13 9.09
N TRP A 241 -1.09 10.62 7.93
CA TRP A 241 0.31 10.63 7.51
C TRP A 241 1.20 11.50 8.40
N ARG A 242 0.68 12.61 8.93
CA ARG A 242 1.37 13.46 9.92
C ARG A 242 1.65 12.79 11.26
N LEU A 243 0.94 11.72 11.61
CA LEU A 243 1.16 11.02 12.87
C LEU A 243 2.39 10.10 12.84
N GLY A 244 3.03 9.94 11.68
CA GLY A 244 4.19 9.06 11.51
C GLY A 244 3.81 7.60 11.54
N THR A 245 4.71 6.74 11.09
CA THR A 245 4.41 5.31 10.90
C THR A 245 4.46 4.51 12.21
N ARG A 246 4.07 3.22 12.17
CA ARG A 246 4.13 2.31 13.32
C ARG A 246 5.56 2.14 13.80
N ARG A 247 6.48 1.96 12.85
CA ARG A 247 7.91 1.82 13.11
C ARG A 247 8.50 3.06 13.78
N GLU A 248 8.11 4.25 13.33
CA GLU A 248 8.54 5.49 13.96
C GLU A 248 8.04 5.62 15.40
N ALA A 249 6.78 5.28 15.66
CA ALA A 249 6.23 5.29 17.02
C ALA A 249 6.89 4.25 17.93
N TYR A 250 7.12 3.02 17.43
CA TYR A 250 7.82 1.97 18.17
C TYR A 250 9.25 2.41 18.56
N LEU A 251 9.96 3.03 17.63
CA LEU A 251 11.32 3.56 17.85
C LEU A 251 11.34 4.87 18.63
N LYS A 252 10.18 5.43 18.99
CA LYS A 252 10.03 6.73 19.67
C LYS A 252 10.69 7.88 18.89
N LEU A 253 10.62 7.80 17.57
CA LEU A 253 11.13 8.82 16.64
C LEU A 253 10.02 9.80 16.26
N ARG A 254 10.43 10.98 15.79
CA ARG A 254 9.47 11.96 15.27
C ARG A 254 8.90 11.46 13.93
N PRO A 255 7.63 11.76 13.60
CA PRO A 255 7.09 11.50 12.28
C PRO A 255 8.00 11.99 11.14
N GLY A 256 8.24 11.13 10.15
CA GLY A 256 9.10 11.40 8.99
C GLY A 256 10.61 11.31 9.26
N SER A 257 11.05 10.94 10.46
CA SER A 257 12.49 10.84 10.79
C SER A 257 13.21 9.74 10.02
N LEU A 258 12.49 8.70 9.57
CA LEU A 258 13.07 7.57 8.85
C LEU A 258 12.99 7.72 7.33
N MET A 259 12.48 8.85 6.83
CA MET A 259 12.32 9.09 5.41
C MET A 259 13.69 9.32 4.72
N PRO A 260 13.99 8.62 3.61
CA PRO A 260 15.22 8.83 2.84
C PRO A 260 15.42 10.29 2.41
N LYS A 261 16.69 10.76 2.44
CA LYS A 261 17.07 12.15 2.09
C LYS A 261 16.56 12.59 0.71
N GLY A 262 16.55 11.70 -0.28
CA GLY A 262 16.06 12.01 -1.64
C GLY A 262 14.54 12.23 -1.72
N LEU A 263 13.76 11.55 -0.87
CA LEU A 263 12.31 11.74 -0.75
C LEU A 263 12.01 13.04 0.00
N ARG A 264 12.78 13.31 1.07
CA ARG A 264 12.68 14.55 1.85
C ARG A 264 13.06 15.80 1.04
N ARG A 265 14.06 15.74 0.16
CA ARG A 265 14.42 16.86 -0.74
C ARG A 265 13.29 17.25 -1.70
N ARG A 266 12.38 16.34 -2.08
CA ARG A 266 11.18 16.69 -2.88
C ARG A 266 10.18 17.54 -2.09
N GLU A 267 10.21 17.49 -0.76
CA GLU A 267 9.33 18.29 0.11
C GLU A 267 9.90 19.68 0.41
N GLU A 268 11.23 19.82 0.45
CA GLU A 268 11.92 21.04 0.92
C GLU A 268 12.26 22.06 -0.21
N GLY A 269 11.97 21.74 -1.47
CA GLY A 269 12.16 22.67 -2.60
C GLY A 269 13.59 22.70 -3.14
N ARG A 270 13.70 22.74 -4.48
CA ARG A 270 14.95 22.69 -5.26
C ARG A 270 16.06 23.61 -4.71
N GLN A 271 17.17 23.03 -4.26
CA GLN A 271 18.49 23.44 -4.71
C GLN A 271 19.57 22.40 -4.36
N GLU A 272 20.51 22.30 -5.30
CA GLU A 272 21.82 21.65 -5.27
C GLU A 272 21.92 20.14 -5.55
N GLU A 273 22.72 19.91 -6.60
CA GLU A 273 23.36 18.66 -7.00
C GLU A 273 23.94 17.91 -5.80
N VAL A 274 24.07 16.59 -5.94
CA VAL A 274 25.26 15.80 -5.57
C VAL A 274 24.83 14.37 -5.29
N GLY A 275 25.56 13.47 -5.95
CA GLY A 275 26.31 12.41 -5.27
C GLY A 275 25.51 11.27 -4.64
N TRP A 276 25.70 10.12 -5.26
CA TRP A 276 25.37 8.80 -4.75
C TRP A 276 25.80 8.60 -3.29
N VAL A 277 24.93 8.00 -2.46
CA VAL A 277 25.27 7.54 -1.11
C VAL A 277 24.83 6.07 -0.97
N PRO A 278 25.72 5.13 -0.60
CA PRO A 278 25.39 3.72 -0.47
C PRO A 278 24.47 3.43 0.71
N THR A 279 23.60 2.42 0.58
CA THR A 279 22.85 1.83 1.69
C THR A 279 23.77 0.93 2.54
N PRO A 280 23.46 0.72 3.84
CA PRO A 280 24.36 0.04 4.79
C PRO A 280 24.44 -1.49 4.65
N TRP A 281 23.93 -2.09 3.56
CA TRP A 281 23.96 -3.54 3.35
C TRP A 281 24.71 -3.84 2.05
N GLY A 282 26.01 -4.09 2.18
CA GLY A 282 26.92 -4.47 1.10
C GLY A 282 26.64 -5.86 0.53
N GLY A 283 25.52 -6.01 -0.18
CA GLY A 283 25.22 -7.15 -1.03
C GLY A 283 24.56 -6.65 -2.30
N GLU A 284 25.05 -7.09 -3.46
CA GLU A 284 24.55 -6.72 -4.79
C GLU A 284 23.06 -7.06 -4.91
N ALA A 285 22.21 -6.06 -4.73
CA ALA A 285 20.86 -6.08 -5.27
C ALA A 285 20.96 -5.56 -6.71
N VAL A 286 20.62 -6.42 -7.67
CA VAL A 286 20.49 -6.05 -9.08
C VAL A 286 19.46 -4.93 -9.18
N VAL A 287 19.93 -3.69 -9.32
CA VAL A 287 19.09 -2.55 -9.66
C VAL A 287 18.88 -2.60 -11.17
N GLY A 288 17.75 -3.18 -11.58
CA GLY A 288 17.22 -2.95 -12.92
C GLY A 288 16.79 -1.49 -13.01
N VAL A 289 17.68 -0.63 -13.52
CA VAL A 289 17.31 0.71 -13.99
C VAL A 289 16.49 0.49 -15.24
N VAL A 290 15.17 0.71 -15.15
CA VAL A 290 14.37 0.98 -16.35
C VAL A 290 14.55 2.47 -16.63
N GLU A 291 15.35 2.78 -17.66
CA GLU A 291 15.45 4.11 -18.24
C GLU A 291 14.18 4.41 -19.06
N ASP A 292 13.67 5.63 -18.81
CA ASP A 292 12.64 6.46 -19.49
C ASP A 292 11.25 5.89 -19.85
#